data_AF-A0A1D6GF86-F1
#
_entry.id   AF-A0A1D6GF86-F1
#
_cell.length_a   1.000
_cell.length_b   1.000
_cell.length_c   1.000
_cell.angle_alpha   90.00
_cell.angle_beta   90.00
_cell.angle_gamma   90.00
#
_symmetry.space_group_name_H-M   'P 1'
#
loop_
_entity.id
_entity.type
_entity.pdbx_description
1 polymer ?
#
loop_
_entity_poly.entity_id
_entity_poly.type
_entity_poly.pdbx_seq_one_letter_code
_entity_poly.pdbx_strand_id
1 'polypeptide(L)'
;MDTRAHVKTKKGPRPRPRAAVQSGGRPARTKRPNATTSTTSSSIDTSPVTRRVHAETPAILRFQKLEHKLLDNFFSVLSCVVSVPFYTGFLPLLFWSGHGRLARQMTLLMAFCDYLGNSVKDMVSAPRPCSPPIRRVTATEDEKENAMEYGLPSSHALNTVCLTGYLLHYVLTYGEHGSLTVAAGLSLALLLVMLVGIARIYLGMHSLTDVVAGIGFGIVILAFWLAVHDHVDAFVVSGQNVATFWAGLALLMCFAYPKPEFPTPSFEFHTAFNGVAFGIVYGIQQTYFHFHAPDAPIVFSAELPFLAFAGRVLVGIPTILAVKSCSKALSRWLLPVMCSTLGIPIVSSCYVPALKIDGGSSKSRQAAGGHLQRLLSHFPQKAYDVDTGIRFVQYASLAWSVVDLVPAIFAHLDL
;
A
#
# COMPACT_ATOMS: atom_id res chain seq x y z
N MET A 1 -22.37 6.13 70.86
CA MET A 1 -22.34 5.10 71.91
C MET A 1 -21.39 4.00 71.40
N ASP A 2 -20.07 4.14 71.54
CA ASP A 2 -19.23 3.79 72.71
C ASP A 2 -19.37 2.29 73.11
N THR A 3 -18.34 1.45 73.30
CA THR A 3 -16.87 1.65 73.45
C THR A 3 -16.11 0.29 73.46
N ARG A 4 -14.85 0.29 72.97
CA ARG A 4 -13.58 -0.39 73.45
C ARG A 4 -13.54 -1.94 73.65
N ALA A 5 -12.42 -2.67 73.48
CA ALA A 5 -10.99 -2.35 73.64
C ALA A 5 -10.01 -3.29 72.87
N HIS A 6 -8.77 -2.80 72.77
CA HIS A 6 -7.51 -3.30 72.18
C HIS A 6 -6.93 -4.63 72.72
N VAL A 7 -5.97 -5.23 71.97
CA VAL A 7 -4.53 -5.37 72.35
C VAL A 7 -3.65 -5.62 71.10
N LYS A 8 -2.52 -4.89 71.03
CA LYS A 8 -1.40 -4.99 70.06
C LYS A 8 -0.27 -5.84 70.67
N THR A 9 0.51 -6.56 69.85
CA THR A 9 1.94 -6.78 70.14
C THR A 9 2.81 -6.75 68.87
N LYS A 10 3.97 -6.08 69.01
CA LYS A 10 5.07 -5.84 68.06
C LYS A 10 6.35 -6.40 68.71
N LYS A 11 7.28 -6.99 67.95
CA LYS A 11 8.75 -7.19 68.20
C LYS A 11 9.24 -8.13 67.06
N GLY A 12 10.38 -8.02 66.38
CA GLY A 12 11.66 -7.32 66.45
C GLY A 12 12.69 -8.10 65.59
N PRO A 13 13.85 -7.56 65.18
CA PRO A 13 14.53 -7.88 63.91
C PRO A 13 15.83 -8.72 64.02
N ARG A 14 16.26 -9.45 62.97
CA ARG A 14 17.64 -9.97 62.72
C ARG A 14 17.85 -10.39 61.23
N PRO A 15 19.07 -10.59 60.70
CA PRO A 15 20.26 -9.72 60.67
C PRO A 15 20.92 -9.64 59.25
N ARG A 16 21.81 -8.65 59.02
CA ARG A 16 22.75 -8.60 57.87
C ARG A 16 23.95 -9.53 58.09
N PRO A 17 24.56 -10.14 57.05
CA PRO A 17 25.92 -10.66 57.12
C PRO A 17 26.96 -9.58 56.74
N ARG A 18 28.09 -9.63 57.43
CA ARG A 18 29.26 -8.76 57.35
C ARG A 18 30.17 -9.07 56.16
N ALA A 19 30.94 -8.05 55.79
CA ALA A 19 32.07 -8.07 54.88
C ALA A 19 33.23 -8.98 55.34
N ALA A 20 33.96 -9.53 54.36
CA ALA A 20 35.32 -10.00 54.49
C ALA A 20 36.22 -9.17 53.55
N VAL A 21 37.42 -8.82 54.03
CA VAL A 21 38.40 -7.91 53.43
C VAL A 21 39.75 -8.64 53.28
N GLN A 22 40.55 -8.17 52.30
CA GLN A 22 41.97 -8.45 51.95
C GLN A 22 42.22 -9.68 51.05
N SER A 23 43.05 -9.63 50.01
CA SER A 23 44.16 -8.75 49.56
C SER A 23 44.28 -8.88 48.01
N GLY A 24 44.70 -7.92 47.17
CA GLY A 24 45.98 -7.22 47.11
C GLY A 24 46.74 -7.60 45.83
N GLY A 25 46.57 -6.86 44.72
CA GLY A 25 47.34 -7.02 43.48
C GLY A 25 47.11 -5.87 42.48
N ARG A 26 48.15 -5.09 42.19
CA ARG A 26 48.15 -3.84 41.40
C ARG A 26 47.98 -4.04 39.87
N PRO A 27 47.55 -3.00 39.13
CA PRO A 27 47.21 -3.09 37.70
C PRO A 27 48.43 -2.83 36.78
N ALA A 28 48.50 -3.55 35.66
CA ALA A 28 49.45 -3.29 34.58
C ALA A 28 48.89 -2.24 33.60
N ARG A 29 49.69 -1.19 33.39
CA ARG A 29 49.47 -0.06 32.48
C ARG A 29 50.03 -0.41 31.10
N THR A 30 49.22 -0.37 30.05
CA THR A 30 49.71 -0.38 28.65
C THR A 30 49.05 0.72 27.80
N LYS A 31 49.92 1.70 27.50
CA LYS A 31 49.99 2.69 26.42
C LYS A 31 48.82 2.81 25.42
N ARG A 32 48.37 4.06 25.21
CA ARG A 32 47.74 4.54 23.96
C ARG A 32 48.60 4.19 22.73
N PRO A 33 47.98 3.84 21.60
CA PRO A 33 48.49 4.19 20.29
C PRO A 33 47.69 5.34 19.68
N ASN A 34 48.42 6.14 18.91
CA ASN A 34 48.00 7.38 18.28
C ASN A 34 46.91 7.20 17.23
N ALA A 35 46.15 8.29 17.05
CA ALA A 35 45.40 8.58 15.85
C ALA A 35 46.32 8.57 14.62
N THR A 36 46.22 7.53 13.79
CA THR A 36 46.51 7.53 12.34
C THR A 36 46.27 6.12 11.81
N THR A 37 45.01 5.80 11.54
CA THR A 37 44.67 4.78 10.55
C THR A 37 43.76 5.45 9.56
N SER A 38 44.38 5.83 8.45
CA SER A 38 43.77 6.09 7.16
C SER A 38 42.53 5.23 6.99
N THR A 39 41.36 5.87 7.03
CA THR A 39 40.17 5.36 6.38
C THR A 39 40.45 5.38 4.88
N THR A 40 41.14 4.35 4.40
CA THR A 40 40.85 3.79 3.08
C THR A 40 39.40 3.37 3.13
N SER A 41 38.52 4.32 2.81
CA SER A 41 37.16 4.04 2.40
C SER A 41 37.31 3.20 1.14
N SER A 42 37.24 1.88 1.32
CA SER A 42 36.94 0.98 0.23
C SER A 42 35.63 1.50 -0.36
N SER A 43 35.73 2.10 -1.54
CA SER A 43 34.61 2.50 -2.37
C SER A 43 33.70 1.29 -2.54
N ILE A 44 32.66 1.20 -1.71
CA ILE A 44 31.52 0.34 -2.00
C ILE A 44 31.04 0.82 -3.37
N ASP A 45 31.03 -0.09 -4.34
CA ASP A 45 30.54 0.14 -5.70
C ASP A 45 29.05 0.47 -5.62
N THR A 46 28.74 1.69 -5.21
CA THR A 46 27.38 2.21 -5.07
C THR A 46 26.84 2.43 -6.47
N SER A 47 25.64 1.95 -6.76
CA SER A 47 25.03 2.11 -8.08
C SER A 47 25.04 3.59 -8.51
N PRO A 48 25.08 3.90 -9.83
CA PRO A 48 25.06 5.29 -10.30
C PRO A 48 23.87 6.09 -9.76
N VAL A 49 22.72 5.42 -9.58
CA VAL A 49 21.51 5.98 -8.99
C VAL A 49 21.76 6.37 -7.54
N THR A 50 22.30 5.45 -6.72
CA THR A 50 22.64 5.72 -5.31
C THR A 50 23.57 6.92 -5.17
N ARG A 51 24.62 7.01 -5.99
CA ARG A 51 25.52 8.17 -5.98
C ARG A 51 24.79 9.48 -6.27
N ARG A 52 23.85 9.47 -7.22
CA ARG A 52 23.09 10.66 -7.60
C ARG A 52 22.11 11.10 -6.50
N VAL A 53 21.41 10.15 -5.88
CA VAL A 53 20.53 10.43 -4.72
C VAL A 53 21.30 11.07 -3.57
N HIS A 54 22.50 10.56 -3.26
CA HIS A 54 23.36 11.16 -2.25
C HIS A 54 23.86 12.55 -2.64
N ALA A 55 24.21 12.76 -3.91
CA ALA A 55 24.64 14.07 -4.41
C ALA A 55 23.54 15.13 -4.34
N GLU A 56 22.25 14.74 -4.40
CA GLU A 56 21.10 15.64 -4.30
C GLU A 56 20.75 16.02 -2.85
N THR A 57 21.26 15.29 -1.85
CA THR A 57 20.95 15.51 -0.43
C THR A 57 21.18 16.96 0.04
N PRO A 58 22.29 17.65 -0.30
CA PRO A 58 22.49 19.05 0.10
C PRO A 58 21.45 20.01 -0.48
N ALA A 59 20.93 19.75 -1.68
CA ALA A 59 19.89 20.57 -2.29
C ALA A 59 18.54 20.39 -1.56
N ILE A 60 18.20 19.15 -1.19
CA ILE A 60 17.01 18.85 -0.37
C ILE A 60 17.10 19.57 0.97
N LEU A 61 18.25 19.51 1.64
CA LEU A 61 18.45 20.21 2.91
C LEU A 61 18.31 21.74 2.79
N ARG A 62 18.77 22.34 1.69
CA ARG A 62 18.54 23.78 1.43
C ARG A 62 17.07 24.08 1.25
N PHE A 63 16.34 23.22 0.57
CA PHE A 63 14.90 23.38 0.37
C PHE A 63 14.12 23.24 1.67
N GLN A 64 14.50 22.30 2.53
CA GLN A 64 13.90 22.12 3.87
C GLN A 64 14.19 23.27 4.85
N LYS A 65 15.11 24.19 4.55
CA LYS A 65 15.26 25.43 5.35
C LYS A 65 14.03 26.34 5.27
N LEU A 66 13.18 26.17 4.27
CA LEU A 66 11.89 26.88 4.13
C LEU A 66 10.80 26.26 5.01
N GLU A 67 11.17 25.37 5.93
CA GLU A 67 10.20 24.65 6.75
C GLU A 67 9.29 25.58 7.56
N HIS A 68 7.99 25.34 7.44
CA HIS A 68 6.97 26.04 8.21
C HIS A 68 5.77 25.11 8.40
N LYS A 69 5.11 25.16 9.56
CA LYS A 69 3.97 24.26 9.88
C LYS A 69 2.85 24.31 8.84
N LEU A 70 2.54 25.50 8.31
CA LEU A 70 1.53 25.64 7.25
C LEU A 70 1.95 24.95 5.95
N LEU A 71 3.23 25.04 5.60
CA LEU A 71 3.77 24.46 4.38
C LEU A 71 3.90 22.93 4.50
N ASP A 72 4.32 22.44 5.67
CA ASP A 72 4.29 21.03 6.03
C ASP A 72 2.87 20.45 5.89
N ASN A 73 1.86 21.12 6.46
CA ASN A 73 0.47 20.70 6.35
C ASN A 73 -0.03 20.74 4.90
N PHE A 74 0.25 21.81 4.17
CA PHE A 74 -0.14 21.95 2.77
C PHE A 74 0.42 20.80 1.91
N PHE A 75 1.73 20.53 1.98
CA PHE A 75 2.36 19.47 1.20
C PHE A 75 1.98 18.07 1.66
N SER A 76 1.69 17.89 2.95
CA SER A 76 1.15 16.63 3.48
C SER A 76 -0.25 16.35 2.92
N VAL A 77 -1.16 17.32 2.99
CA VAL A 77 -2.52 17.20 2.42
C VAL A 77 -2.46 16.98 0.91
N LEU A 78 -1.58 17.69 0.22
CA LEU A 78 -1.38 17.50 -1.22
C LEU A 78 -0.88 16.09 -1.55
N SER A 79 0.03 15.53 -0.75
CA SER A 79 0.48 14.14 -0.92
C SER A 79 -0.65 13.13 -0.69
N CYS A 80 -1.61 13.44 0.16
CA CYS A 80 -2.78 12.59 0.37
C CYS A 80 -3.63 12.41 -0.90
N VAL A 81 -3.60 13.33 -1.86
CA VAL A 81 -4.40 13.27 -3.12
C VAL A 81 -4.07 12.06 -4.00
N VAL A 82 -2.94 11.37 -3.75
CA VAL A 82 -2.59 10.13 -4.46
C VAL A 82 -2.22 9.01 -3.49
N SER A 83 -2.81 9.04 -2.29
CA SER A 83 -2.63 8.05 -1.24
C SER A 83 -3.71 6.95 -1.28
N VAL A 84 -3.48 5.85 -0.57
CA VAL A 84 -4.45 4.75 -0.45
C VAL A 84 -5.80 5.22 0.09
N PRO A 85 -5.87 6.08 1.14
CA PRO A 85 -7.14 6.67 1.59
C PRO A 85 -7.87 7.45 0.50
N PHE A 86 -7.15 8.21 -0.32
CA PHE A 86 -7.76 8.94 -1.44
C PHE A 86 -8.40 7.97 -2.42
N TYR A 87 -7.71 6.94 -2.89
CA TYR A 87 -8.28 5.96 -3.82
C TYR A 87 -9.45 5.18 -3.22
N THR A 88 -9.38 4.87 -1.93
CA THR A 88 -10.46 4.19 -1.19
C THR A 88 -11.72 5.04 -1.12
N GLY A 89 -11.62 6.37 -1.12
CA GLY A 89 -12.77 7.27 -1.18
C GLY A 89 -13.18 7.64 -2.61
N PHE A 90 -12.23 8.08 -3.43
CA PHE A 90 -12.45 8.63 -4.76
C PHE A 90 -13.01 7.60 -5.76
N LEU A 91 -12.45 6.39 -5.81
CA LEU A 91 -12.86 5.39 -6.81
C LEU A 91 -14.31 4.90 -6.60
N PRO A 92 -14.77 4.61 -5.36
CA PRO A 92 -16.19 4.30 -5.14
C PRO A 92 -17.13 5.44 -5.52
N LEU A 93 -16.75 6.69 -5.24
CA LEU A 93 -17.56 7.86 -5.65
C LEU A 93 -17.71 7.94 -7.16
N LEU A 94 -16.67 7.61 -7.93
CA LEU A 94 -16.77 7.54 -9.39
C LEU A 94 -17.79 6.47 -9.82
N PHE A 95 -17.77 5.27 -9.24
CA PHE A 95 -18.77 4.23 -9.53
C PHE A 95 -20.19 4.70 -9.18
N TRP A 96 -20.39 5.25 -7.99
CA TRP A 96 -21.72 5.63 -7.50
C TRP A 96 -22.29 6.90 -8.13
N SER A 97 -21.44 7.66 -8.85
CA SER A 97 -21.82 8.84 -9.63
C SER A 97 -22.31 8.53 -11.05
N GLY A 98 -22.35 7.25 -11.45
CA GLY A 98 -22.74 6.82 -12.81
C GLY A 98 -21.58 6.76 -13.81
N HIS A 99 -20.39 7.21 -13.45
CA HIS A 99 -19.20 7.17 -14.33
C HIS A 99 -18.49 5.81 -14.29
N GLY A 100 -19.24 4.71 -14.47
CA GLY A 100 -18.75 3.34 -14.31
C GLY A 100 -17.55 3.00 -15.19
N ARG A 101 -17.53 3.44 -16.46
CA ARG A 101 -16.38 3.22 -17.36
C ARG A 101 -15.12 3.92 -16.88
N LEU A 102 -15.23 5.19 -16.49
CA LEU A 102 -14.09 5.93 -15.93
C LEU A 102 -13.59 5.24 -14.65
N ALA A 103 -14.50 4.84 -13.76
CA ALA A 103 -14.16 4.22 -12.48
C ALA A 103 -13.42 2.88 -12.64
N ARG A 104 -13.89 2.01 -13.54
CA ARG A 104 -13.20 0.74 -13.88
C ARG A 104 -11.79 1.00 -14.40
N GLN A 105 -11.68 1.87 -15.39
CA GLN A 105 -10.40 2.14 -16.06
C GLN A 105 -9.39 2.80 -15.12
N MET A 106 -9.83 3.75 -14.31
CA MET A 106 -9.03 4.35 -13.24
C MET A 106 -8.54 3.30 -12.25
N THR A 107 -9.43 2.44 -11.76
CA THR A 107 -9.06 1.43 -10.76
C THR A 107 -8.02 0.45 -11.32
N LEU A 108 -8.21 -0.04 -12.54
CA LEU A 108 -7.28 -0.97 -13.18
C LEU A 108 -5.95 -0.29 -13.53
N LEU A 109 -5.97 0.96 -14.03
CA LEU A 109 -4.76 1.75 -14.26
C LEU A 109 -3.98 1.93 -12.95
N MET A 110 -4.64 2.27 -11.85
CA MET A 110 -3.96 2.46 -10.57
C MET A 110 -3.36 1.17 -10.03
N ALA A 111 -4.06 0.04 -10.18
CA ALA A 111 -3.51 -1.27 -9.83
C ALA A 111 -2.29 -1.65 -10.69
N PHE A 112 -2.32 -1.31 -11.98
CA PHE A 112 -1.20 -1.52 -12.89
C PHE A 112 0.00 -0.63 -12.56
N CYS A 113 -0.24 0.63 -12.21
CA CYS A 113 0.77 1.58 -11.73
C CYS A 113 1.46 1.07 -10.46
N ASP A 114 0.69 0.59 -9.49
CA ASP A 114 1.22 0.05 -8.24
C ASP A 114 2.07 -1.19 -8.48
N TYR A 115 1.58 -2.15 -9.29
CA TYR A 115 2.35 -3.35 -9.60
C TYR A 115 3.68 -3.03 -10.27
N LEU A 116 3.66 -2.27 -11.37
CA LEU A 116 4.86 -2.00 -12.15
C LEU A 116 5.81 -1.06 -11.40
N GLY A 117 5.27 -0.02 -10.75
CA GLY A 117 6.06 0.92 -9.95
C GLY A 117 6.78 0.23 -8.79
N ASN A 118 6.07 -0.61 -8.04
CA ASN A 118 6.65 -1.35 -6.92
C ASN A 118 7.61 -2.45 -7.39
N SER A 119 7.33 -3.10 -8.52
CA SER A 119 8.26 -4.06 -9.13
C SER A 119 9.58 -3.39 -9.54
N VAL A 120 9.52 -2.20 -10.14
CA VAL A 120 10.73 -1.45 -10.50
C VAL A 120 11.48 -0.99 -9.25
N LYS A 121 10.78 -0.55 -8.20
CA LYS A 121 11.38 -0.21 -6.90
C LYS A 121 12.21 -1.34 -6.33
N ASP A 122 11.62 -2.52 -6.24
CA ASP A 122 12.26 -3.68 -5.64
C ASP A 122 13.39 -4.23 -6.53
N MET A 123 13.24 -4.12 -7.86
CA MET A 123 14.29 -4.51 -8.81
C MET A 123 15.51 -3.57 -8.78
N VAL A 124 15.30 -2.25 -8.71
CA VAL A 124 16.40 -1.27 -8.70
C VAL A 124 16.99 -1.12 -7.30
N SER A 125 16.17 -1.31 -6.26
CA SER A 125 16.57 -1.20 -4.85
C SER A 125 17.27 0.14 -4.52
N ALA A 126 16.87 1.22 -5.18
CA ALA A 126 17.49 2.54 -4.98
C ALA A 126 17.13 3.11 -3.59
N PRO A 127 18.12 3.54 -2.79
CA PRO A 127 17.87 4.06 -1.46
C PRO A 127 17.13 5.39 -1.51
N ARG A 128 16.28 5.63 -0.51
CA ARG A 128 15.70 6.97 -0.26
C ARG A 128 16.76 7.92 0.30
N PRO A 129 16.53 9.25 0.25
CA PRO A 129 17.37 10.21 0.94
C PRO A 129 17.50 9.89 2.44
N CYS A 130 18.73 9.95 2.96
CA CYS A 130 19.05 9.52 4.33
C CYS A 130 18.47 10.48 5.38
N SER A 131 17.80 9.92 6.38
CA SER A 131 17.22 10.64 7.51
C SER A 131 17.72 10.00 8.82
N PRO A 132 18.53 10.69 9.65
CA PRO A 132 19.11 12.04 9.47
C PRO A 132 20.19 12.12 8.35
N PRO A 133 20.51 13.32 7.80
CA PRO A 133 20.11 14.66 8.23
C PRO A 133 18.79 15.19 7.63
N ILE A 134 18.21 14.56 6.61
CA ILE A 134 16.94 15.02 6.01
C ILE A 134 15.80 14.78 6.99
N ARG A 135 14.90 15.76 7.13
CA ARG A 135 13.69 15.62 7.95
C ARG A 135 12.61 14.91 7.16
N ARG A 136 12.14 13.75 7.64
CA ARG A 136 10.98 13.07 7.05
C ARG A 136 9.70 13.53 7.72
N VAL A 137 8.75 13.99 6.92
CA VAL A 137 7.42 14.41 7.37
C VAL A 137 6.40 13.44 6.80
N THR A 138 5.75 12.69 7.68
CA THR A 138 4.71 11.72 7.33
C THR A 138 3.46 12.05 8.13
N ALA A 139 2.33 12.26 7.46
CA ALA A 139 1.07 12.63 8.11
C ALA A 139 0.19 11.43 8.46
N THR A 140 0.35 10.30 7.74
CA THR A 140 -0.46 9.09 7.92
C THR A 140 0.40 7.87 8.23
N GLU A 141 -0.20 6.82 8.80
CA GLU A 141 0.50 5.54 9.02
C GLU A 141 0.92 4.89 7.69
N ASP A 142 0.07 4.96 6.66
CA ASP A 142 0.39 4.47 5.31
C ASP A 142 1.64 5.18 4.74
N GLU A 143 1.80 6.48 4.99
CA GLU A 143 3.01 7.20 4.57
C GLU A 143 4.27 6.76 5.32
N LYS A 144 4.15 6.33 6.57
CA LYS A 144 5.27 5.76 7.33
C LYS A 144 5.66 4.40 6.76
N GLU A 145 4.70 3.54 6.43
CA GLU A 145 4.96 2.26 5.77
C GLU A 145 5.60 2.48 4.40
N ASN A 146 5.06 3.42 3.60
CA ASN A 146 5.63 3.81 2.31
C ASN A 146 7.08 4.31 2.44
N ALA A 147 7.47 4.91 3.58
CA ALA A 147 8.83 5.37 3.83
C ALA A 147 9.86 4.22 3.93
N MET A 148 9.39 2.99 4.15
CA MET A 148 10.23 1.78 4.25
C MET A 148 10.53 1.18 2.87
N GLU A 149 9.81 1.58 1.82
CA GLU A 149 10.08 1.15 0.45
C GLU A 149 11.29 1.84 -0.17
N TYR A 150 11.76 1.32 -1.30
CA TYR A 150 12.76 1.99 -2.12
C TYR A 150 12.25 3.30 -2.75
N GLY A 151 13.21 4.18 -3.11
CA GLY A 151 12.94 5.54 -3.55
C GLY A 151 12.55 5.66 -5.03
N LEU A 152 13.17 4.87 -5.90
CA LEU A 152 13.04 5.00 -7.36
C LEU A 152 12.13 3.91 -7.94
N PRO A 153 11.12 4.24 -8.76
CA PRO A 153 10.58 5.57 -9.02
C PRO A 153 9.67 6.06 -7.89
N SER A 154 9.40 7.37 -7.85
CA SER A 154 8.39 7.92 -6.93
C SER A 154 6.96 7.51 -7.35
N SER A 155 6.32 6.62 -6.57
CA SER A 155 4.93 6.20 -6.83
C SER A 155 3.94 7.37 -6.80
N HIS A 156 4.14 8.37 -5.95
CA HIS A 156 3.23 9.53 -5.92
C HIS A 156 3.30 10.32 -7.23
N ALA A 157 4.51 10.61 -7.74
CA ALA A 157 4.68 11.32 -9.01
C ALA A 157 4.13 10.51 -10.19
N LEU A 158 4.43 9.21 -10.23
CA LEU A 158 3.91 8.27 -11.24
C LEU A 158 2.37 8.23 -11.22
N ASN A 159 1.79 8.01 -10.04
CA ASN A 159 0.35 7.91 -9.85
C ASN A 159 -0.37 9.23 -10.20
N THR A 160 0.22 10.40 -9.86
CA THR A 160 -0.36 11.69 -10.24
C THR A 160 -0.39 11.87 -11.75
N VAL A 161 0.66 11.48 -12.48
CA VAL A 161 0.67 11.53 -13.96
C VAL A 161 -0.43 10.65 -14.53
N CYS A 162 -0.54 9.40 -14.09
CA CYS A 162 -1.55 8.47 -14.60
C CYS A 162 -2.98 8.90 -14.25
N LEU A 163 -3.23 9.32 -13.01
CA LEU A 163 -4.53 9.79 -12.54
C LEU A 163 -4.99 11.03 -13.31
N THR A 164 -4.17 12.08 -13.32
CA THR A 164 -4.55 13.37 -13.95
C THR A 164 -4.57 13.26 -15.48
N GLY A 165 -3.62 12.54 -16.06
CA GLY A 165 -3.52 12.36 -17.50
C GLY A 165 -4.67 11.55 -18.07
N TYR A 166 -5.08 10.46 -17.40
CA TYR A 166 -6.22 9.68 -17.86
C TYR A 166 -7.56 10.36 -17.57
N LEU A 167 -7.71 11.09 -16.45
CA LEU A 167 -8.88 11.95 -16.23
C LEU A 167 -9.02 13.02 -17.33
N LEU A 168 -7.91 13.69 -17.68
CA LEU A 168 -7.89 14.65 -18.77
C LEU A 168 -8.28 13.99 -20.10
N HIS A 169 -7.67 12.86 -20.43
CA HIS A 169 -8.03 12.08 -21.62
C HIS A 169 -9.53 11.75 -21.64
N TYR A 170 -10.09 11.25 -20.54
CA TYR A 170 -11.50 10.89 -20.48
C TYR A 170 -12.43 12.10 -20.71
N VAL A 171 -12.13 13.24 -20.08
CA VAL A 171 -12.90 14.48 -20.27
C VAL A 171 -12.81 14.97 -21.72
N LEU A 172 -11.65 14.86 -22.36
CA LEU A 172 -11.47 15.27 -23.75
C LEU A 172 -12.12 14.29 -24.74
N THR A 173 -12.19 13.00 -24.42
CA THR A 173 -12.75 12.00 -25.33
C THR A 173 -14.28 11.92 -25.24
N TYR A 174 -14.85 12.08 -24.04
CA TYR A 174 -16.28 11.87 -23.79
C TYR A 174 -17.05 13.14 -23.39
N GLY A 175 -16.37 14.24 -23.09
CA GLY A 175 -16.99 15.51 -22.75
C GLY A 175 -16.97 16.51 -23.90
N GLU A 176 -17.92 17.44 -23.90
CA GLU A 176 -17.84 18.61 -24.77
C GLU A 176 -16.69 19.51 -24.30
N HIS A 177 -15.80 19.88 -25.22
CA HIS A 177 -14.62 20.66 -24.88
C HIS A 177 -14.33 21.73 -25.93
N GLY A 178 -14.14 22.96 -25.46
CA GLY A 178 -13.54 24.04 -26.25
C GLY A 178 -12.04 24.15 -25.99
N SER A 179 -11.34 24.94 -26.80
CA SER A 179 -9.88 25.16 -26.65
C SER A 179 -9.47 25.61 -25.24
N LEU A 180 -10.33 26.37 -24.55
CA LEU A 180 -10.09 26.82 -23.19
C LEU A 180 -10.12 25.67 -22.17
N THR A 181 -11.07 24.73 -22.32
CA THR A 181 -11.18 23.54 -21.47
C THR A 181 -9.94 22.65 -21.60
N VAL A 182 -9.45 22.47 -22.83
CA VAL A 182 -8.21 21.73 -23.09
C VAL A 182 -7.02 22.37 -22.40
N ALA A 183 -6.84 23.69 -22.59
CA ALA A 183 -5.72 24.43 -22.02
C ALA A 183 -5.77 24.43 -20.48
N ALA A 184 -6.96 24.63 -19.89
CA ALA A 184 -7.15 24.61 -18.45
C ALA A 184 -6.89 23.21 -17.86
N GLY A 185 -7.42 22.15 -18.47
CA GLY A 185 -7.23 20.78 -18.04
C GLY A 185 -5.76 20.34 -18.09
N LEU A 186 -5.06 20.66 -19.17
CA LEU A 186 -3.61 20.41 -19.29
C LEU A 186 -2.81 21.20 -18.26
N SER A 187 -3.13 22.48 -18.07
CA SER A 187 -2.46 23.33 -17.08
C SER A 187 -2.65 22.80 -15.66
N LEU A 188 -3.86 22.35 -15.31
CA LEU A 188 -4.15 21.78 -13.99
C LEU A 188 -3.43 20.44 -13.77
N ALA A 189 -3.41 19.56 -14.77
CA ALA A 189 -2.69 18.30 -14.70
C ALA A 189 -1.18 18.52 -14.48
N LEU A 190 -0.56 19.40 -15.28
CA LEU A 190 0.85 19.75 -15.14
C LEU A 190 1.15 20.40 -13.79
N LEU A 191 0.29 21.33 -13.34
CA LEU A 191 0.43 21.97 -12.04
C LEU A 191 0.39 20.94 -10.90
N LEU A 192 -0.55 20.00 -10.95
CA LEU A 192 -0.71 18.99 -9.89
C LEU A 192 0.48 18.02 -9.87
N VAL A 193 0.96 17.56 -11.04
CA VAL A 193 2.17 16.71 -11.15
C VAL A 193 3.38 17.43 -10.55
N MET A 194 3.59 18.70 -10.89
CA MET A 194 4.71 19.48 -10.38
C MET A 194 4.60 19.73 -8.88
N LEU A 195 3.42 20.11 -8.38
CA LEU A 195 3.19 20.37 -6.96
C LEU A 195 3.38 19.09 -6.12
N VAL A 196 2.87 17.94 -6.56
CA VAL A 196 3.07 16.65 -5.86
C VAL A 196 4.54 16.25 -5.89
N GLY A 197 5.21 16.39 -7.04
CA GLY A 197 6.66 16.13 -7.15
C GLY A 197 7.47 16.96 -6.16
N ILE A 198 7.20 18.26 -6.08
CA ILE A 198 7.81 19.19 -5.12
C ILE A 198 7.50 18.77 -3.68
N ALA A 199 6.24 18.39 -3.40
CA ALA A 199 5.82 17.94 -2.08
C ALA A 199 6.66 16.74 -1.60
N ARG A 200 6.92 15.74 -2.46
CA ARG A 200 7.70 14.55 -2.08
C ARG A 200 9.16 14.86 -1.75
N ILE A 201 9.75 15.85 -2.41
CA ILE A 201 11.11 16.34 -2.12
C ILE A 201 11.10 17.14 -0.82
N TYR A 202 10.14 18.05 -0.66
CA TYR A 202 9.99 18.88 0.54
C TYR A 202 9.82 18.03 1.81
N LEU A 203 8.94 17.03 1.77
CA LEU A 203 8.66 16.12 2.90
C LEU A 203 9.81 15.14 3.19
N GLY A 204 10.89 15.18 2.40
CA GLY A 204 12.08 14.35 2.60
C GLY A 204 11.90 12.88 2.21
N MET A 205 10.86 12.58 1.42
CA MET A 205 10.50 11.21 1.04
C MET A 205 11.25 10.72 -0.19
N HIS A 206 11.54 11.62 -1.14
CA HIS A 206 12.14 11.29 -2.42
C HIS A 206 13.19 12.33 -2.84
N SER A 207 14.16 11.88 -3.64
CA SER A 207 15.11 12.74 -4.35
C SER A 207 14.50 13.31 -5.64
N LEU A 208 15.17 14.26 -6.28
CA LEU A 208 14.73 14.78 -7.58
C LEU A 208 14.80 13.69 -8.65
N THR A 209 15.86 12.86 -8.61
CA THR A 209 15.99 11.70 -9.50
C THR A 209 14.79 10.75 -9.37
N ASP A 210 14.33 10.49 -8.15
CA ASP A 210 13.16 9.64 -7.90
C ASP A 210 11.87 10.19 -8.52
N VAL A 211 11.67 11.50 -8.40
CA VAL A 211 10.48 12.20 -8.93
C VAL A 211 10.50 12.24 -10.45
N VAL A 212 11.64 12.60 -11.05
CA VAL A 212 11.78 12.65 -12.52
C VAL A 212 11.57 11.27 -13.13
N ALA A 213 12.15 10.23 -12.54
CA ALA A 213 11.90 8.85 -12.98
C ALA A 213 10.42 8.48 -12.82
N GLY A 214 9.78 8.83 -11.69
CA GLY A 214 8.35 8.61 -11.48
C GLY A 214 7.48 9.25 -12.57
N ILE A 215 7.77 10.51 -12.94
CA ILE A 215 7.07 11.18 -14.03
C ILE A 215 7.31 10.45 -15.36
N GLY A 216 8.56 10.08 -15.67
CA GLY A 216 8.91 9.36 -16.90
C GLY A 216 8.20 8.00 -17.01
N PHE A 217 8.25 7.18 -15.96
CA PHE A 217 7.52 5.91 -15.91
C PHE A 217 6.00 6.12 -15.98
N GLY A 218 5.46 7.15 -15.32
CA GLY A 218 4.05 7.50 -15.40
C GLY A 218 3.60 7.84 -16.82
N ILE A 219 4.39 8.61 -17.58
CA ILE A 219 4.10 8.93 -18.98
C ILE A 219 4.08 7.66 -19.83
N VAL A 220 5.07 6.77 -19.66
CA VAL A 220 5.14 5.50 -20.42
C VAL A 220 3.95 4.60 -20.09
N ILE A 221 3.61 4.45 -18.80
CA ILE A 221 2.47 3.66 -18.36
C ILE A 221 1.15 4.23 -18.88
N LEU A 222 0.97 5.55 -18.79
CA LEU A 222 -0.21 6.21 -19.30
C LEU A 222 -0.34 6.01 -20.81
N ALA A 223 0.73 6.22 -21.58
CA ALA A 223 0.71 6.01 -23.03
C ALA A 223 0.36 4.57 -23.40
N PHE A 224 0.94 3.58 -22.69
CA PHE A 224 0.57 2.18 -22.85
C PHE A 224 -0.91 1.94 -22.54
N TRP A 225 -1.40 2.46 -21.40
CA TRP A 225 -2.79 2.30 -20.98
C TRP A 225 -3.76 2.91 -21.99
N LEU A 226 -3.45 4.10 -22.52
CA LEU A 226 -4.25 4.75 -23.56
C LEU A 226 -4.37 3.93 -24.84
N ALA A 227 -3.35 3.13 -25.18
CA ALA A 227 -3.41 2.24 -26.34
C ALA A 227 -4.28 0.98 -26.10
N VAL A 228 -4.40 0.52 -24.84
CA VAL A 228 -5.03 -0.78 -24.53
C VAL A 228 -6.35 -0.68 -23.78
N HIS A 229 -6.71 0.48 -23.21
CA HIS A 229 -7.84 0.60 -22.27
C HIS A 229 -9.16 0.10 -22.83
N ASP A 230 -9.42 0.29 -24.13
CA ASP A 230 -10.68 -0.13 -24.76
C ASP A 230 -10.77 -1.64 -24.91
N HIS A 231 -9.64 -2.29 -25.24
CA HIS A 231 -9.57 -3.75 -25.30
C HIS A 231 -9.75 -4.35 -23.91
N VAL A 232 -9.15 -3.72 -22.89
CA VAL A 232 -9.31 -4.12 -21.49
C VAL A 232 -10.76 -3.93 -21.05
N ASP A 233 -11.40 -2.79 -21.32
CA ASP A 233 -12.81 -2.56 -20.94
C ASP A 233 -13.72 -3.57 -21.63
N ALA A 234 -13.56 -3.76 -22.94
CA ALA A 234 -14.35 -4.70 -23.73
C ALA A 234 -14.21 -6.14 -23.19
N PHE A 235 -13.00 -6.55 -22.81
CA PHE A 235 -12.78 -7.84 -22.19
C PHE A 235 -13.47 -7.94 -20.83
N VAL A 236 -13.33 -6.93 -19.96
CA VAL A 236 -13.93 -6.92 -18.61
C VAL A 236 -15.46 -7.02 -18.67
N VAL A 237 -16.10 -6.40 -19.66
CA VAL A 237 -17.56 -6.41 -19.83
C VAL A 237 -18.08 -7.57 -20.68
N SER A 238 -17.21 -8.40 -21.27
CA SER A 238 -17.59 -9.50 -22.18
C SER A 238 -18.30 -10.68 -21.46
N GLY A 239 -18.26 -10.73 -20.13
CA GLY A 239 -19.08 -11.64 -19.31
C GLY A 239 -18.62 -13.10 -19.23
N GLN A 240 -17.93 -13.65 -20.22
CA GLN A 240 -17.51 -15.07 -20.21
C GLN A 240 -16.03 -15.25 -19.85
N ASN A 241 -15.73 -16.11 -18.89
CA ASN A 241 -14.36 -16.49 -18.44
C ASN A 241 -13.48 -15.34 -17.92
N VAL A 242 -14.03 -14.14 -17.72
CA VAL A 242 -13.28 -12.96 -17.27
C VAL A 242 -12.73 -13.15 -15.86
N ALA A 243 -13.58 -13.53 -14.89
CA ALA A 243 -13.14 -13.75 -13.50
C ALA A 243 -12.10 -14.86 -13.37
N THR A 244 -12.26 -15.98 -14.09
CA THR A 244 -11.30 -17.10 -14.02
C THR A 244 -9.95 -16.70 -14.62
N PHE A 245 -9.97 -15.98 -15.75
CA PHE A 245 -8.76 -15.39 -16.33
C PHE A 245 -8.10 -14.40 -15.36
N TRP A 246 -8.86 -13.47 -14.77
CA TRP A 246 -8.31 -12.45 -13.86
C TRP A 246 -7.79 -13.06 -12.56
N ALA A 247 -8.43 -14.11 -12.04
CA ALA A 247 -7.91 -14.87 -10.90
C ALA A 247 -6.58 -15.55 -11.23
N GLY A 248 -6.47 -16.16 -12.42
CA GLY A 248 -5.23 -16.75 -12.91
C GLY A 248 -4.13 -15.70 -13.11
N LEU A 249 -4.46 -14.55 -13.67
CA LEU A 249 -3.56 -13.40 -13.83
C LEU A 249 -3.09 -12.87 -12.47
N ALA A 250 -4.01 -12.70 -11.52
CA ALA A 250 -3.69 -12.25 -10.18
C ALA A 250 -2.70 -13.21 -9.49
N LEU A 251 -2.94 -14.51 -9.60
CA LEU A 251 -2.03 -15.52 -9.08
C LEU A 251 -0.66 -15.47 -9.75
N LEU A 252 -0.63 -15.36 -11.09
CA LEU A 252 0.61 -15.23 -11.86
C LEU A 252 1.40 -13.99 -11.45
N MET A 253 0.74 -12.84 -11.25
CA MET A 253 1.40 -11.60 -10.84
C MET A 253 2.06 -11.71 -9.47
N CYS A 254 1.43 -12.43 -8.53
CA CYS A 254 2.03 -12.72 -7.23
C CYS A 254 3.32 -13.57 -7.36
N PHE A 255 3.38 -14.50 -8.31
CA PHE A 255 4.57 -15.31 -8.56
C PHE A 255 5.64 -14.61 -9.40
N ALA A 256 5.23 -13.74 -10.32
CA ALA A 256 6.11 -12.99 -11.21
C ALA A 256 6.76 -11.78 -10.53
N TYR A 257 6.29 -11.40 -9.33
CA TYR A 257 6.80 -10.23 -8.61
C TYR A 257 8.28 -10.40 -8.24
N PRO A 258 9.13 -9.38 -8.47
CA PRO A 258 10.56 -9.46 -8.19
C PRO A 258 10.84 -9.57 -6.68
N LYS A 259 11.87 -10.33 -6.31
CA LYS A 259 12.31 -10.41 -4.92
C LYS A 259 13.24 -9.24 -4.60
N PRO A 260 12.90 -8.36 -3.65
CA PRO A 260 13.76 -7.23 -3.28
C PRO A 260 15.05 -7.68 -2.57
N GLU A 261 16.04 -6.78 -2.54
CA GLU A 261 17.29 -6.99 -1.80
C GLU A 261 17.03 -7.08 -0.28
N PHE A 262 16.18 -6.19 0.24
CA PHE A 262 15.71 -6.19 1.64
C PHE A 262 14.18 -6.31 1.71
N PRO A 263 13.61 -6.91 2.77
CA PRO A 263 12.16 -6.99 2.93
C PRO A 263 11.51 -5.60 2.95
N THR A 264 10.56 -5.37 2.05
CA THR A 264 9.75 -4.15 1.94
C THR A 264 8.25 -4.49 2.06
N PRO A 265 7.38 -3.53 2.43
CA PRO A 265 5.93 -3.73 2.41
C PRO A 265 5.35 -3.77 0.97
N SER A 266 6.17 -3.53 -0.06
CA SER A 266 5.73 -3.35 -1.45
C SER A 266 5.01 -4.57 -2.04
N PHE A 267 5.42 -5.79 -1.67
CA PHE A 267 4.70 -7.01 -2.04
C PHE A 267 3.28 -7.07 -1.44
N GLU A 268 3.11 -6.56 -0.21
CA GLU A 268 1.84 -6.54 0.49
C GLU A 268 0.87 -5.53 -0.12
N PHE A 269 1.39 -4.38 -0.55
CA PHE A 269 0.62 -3.37 -1.29
C PHE A 269 0.17 -3.90 -2.65
N HIS A 270 1.08 -4.52 -3.41
CA HIS A 270 0.72 -5.16 -4.66
C HIS A 270 -0.42 -6.17 -4.46
N THR A 271 -0.32 -7.02 -3.43
CA THR A 271 -1.34 -8.03 -3.13
C THR A 271 -2.71 -7.39 -2.84
N ALA A 272 -2.73 -6.26 -2.13
CA ALA A 272 -3.96 -5.50 -1.88
C ALA A 272 -4.57 -4.95 -3.17
N PHE A 273 -3.77 -4.28 -4.01
CA PHE A 273 -4.25 -3.71 -5.28
C PHE A 273 -4.67 -4.78 -6.29
N ASN A 274 -3.98 -5.91 -6.33
CA ASN A 274 -4.35 -7.07 -7.14
C ASN A 274 -5.71 -7.64 -6.68
N GLY A 275 -5.94 -7.69 -5.36
CA GLY A 275 -7.24 -7.98 -4.78
C GLY A 275 -8.31 -6.98 -5.24
N VAL A 276 -8.03 -5.68 -5.17
CA VAL A 276 -8.97 -4.63 -5.64
C VAL A 276 -9.33 -4.84 -7.11
N ALA A 277 -8.34 -5.02 -7.99
CA ALA A 277 -8.55 -5.23 -9.42
C ALA A 277 -9.43 -6.48 -9.67
N PHE A 278 -9.12 -7.59 -9.01
CA PHE A 278 -9.93 -8.80 -9.10
C PHE A 278 -11.37 -8.58 -8.61
N GLY A 279 -11.56 -7.91 -7.46
CA GLY A 279 -12.89 -7.64 -6.90
C GLY A 279 -13.77 -6.78 -7.80
N ILE A 280 -13.19 -5.73 -8.41
CA ILE A 280 -13.89 -4.92 -9.42
C ILE A 280 -14.27 -5.79 -10.62
N VAL A 281 -13.32 -6.51 -11.22
CA VAL A 281 -13.56 -7.31 -12.42
C VAL A 281 -14.61 -8.39 -12.17
N TYR A 282 -14.51 -9.08 -11.03
CA TYR A 282 -15.47 -10.09 -10.61
C TYR A 282 -16.88 -9.51 -10.45
N GLY A 283 -17.01 -8.39 -9.73
CA GLY A 283 -18.32 -7.77 -9.52
C GLY A 283 -18.94 -7.20 -10.80
N ILE A 284 -18.14 -6.51 -11.63
CA ILE A 284 -18.59 -5.99 -12.93
C ILE A 284 -19.08 -7.11 -13.83
N GLN A 285 -18.39 -8.24 -13.91
CA GLN A 285 -18.83 -9.37 -14.72
C GLN A 285 -20.26 -9.84 -14.35
N GLN A 286 -20.62 -9.78 -13.07
CA GLN A 286 -21.95 -10.21 -12.59
C GLN A 286 -23.01 -9.12 -12.78
N THR A 287 -22.66 -7.86 -12.57
CA THR A 287 -23.63 -6.77 -12.43
C THR A 287 -23.56 -5.70 -13.52
N TYR A 288 -22.77 -5.90 -14.58
CA TYR A 288 -22.55 -4.90 -15.62
C TYR A 288 -23.86 -4.32 -16.17
N PHE A 289 -24.76 -5.18 -16.68
CA PHE A 289 -26.04 -4.77 -17.25
C PHE A 289 -27.05 -4.26 -16.21
N HIS A 290 -26.81 -4.47 -14.92
CA HIS A 290 -27.72 -4.03 -13.84
C HIS A 290 -27.34 -2.65 -13.29
N PHE A 291 -26.04 -2.37 -13.11
CA PHE A 291 -25.59 -1.19 -12.37
C PHE A 291 -24.52 -0.35 -13.09
N HIS A 292 -23.85 -0.88 -14.13
CA HIS A 292 -22.65 -0.26 -14.71
C HIS A 292 -22.70 -0.03 -16.22
N ALA A 293 -23.88 -0.25 -16.80
CA ALA A 293 -24.13 -0.01 -18.20
C ALA A 293 -24.11 1.50 -18.52
N PRO A 294 -23.90 1.90 -19.79
CA PRO A 294 -23.77 3.31 -20.17
C PRO A 294 -24.99 4.19 -19.86
N ASP A 295 -26.14 3.57 -19.65
CA ASP A 295 -27.42 4.18 -19.29
C ASP A 295 -27.63 4.31 -17.77
N ALA A 296 -26.64 3.94 -16.96
CA ALA A 296 -26.73 4.11 -15.51
C ALA A 296 -26.93 5.60 -15.12
N PRO A 297 -27.78 5.90 -14.10
CA PRO A 297 -28.06 7.26 -13.68
C PRO A 297 -26.78 8.05 -13.32
N ILE A 298 -26.57 9.16 -14.01
CA ILE A 298 -25.42 10.05 -13.81
C ILE A 298 -25.75 11.07 -12.72
N VAL A 299 -24.78 11.39 -11.87
CA VAL A 299 -24.91 12.39 -10.81
C VAL A 299 -25.42 13.73 -11.34
N PHE A 300 -26.35 14.35 -10.60
CA PHE A 300 -27.04 15.60 -10.96
C PHE A 300 -28.02 15.49 -12.12
N SER A 301 -28.32 14.29 -12.61
CA SER A 301 -29.47 14.05 -13.47
C SER A 301 -30.78 14.06 -12.66
N ALA A 302 -31.91 14.07 -13.37
CA ALA A 302 -33.23 13.93 -12.74
C ALA A 302 -33.39 12.59 -11.99
N GLU A 303 -32.68 11.55 -12.45
CA GLU A 303 -32.70 10.20 -11.88
C GLU A 303 -31.77 10.05 -10.67
N LEU A 304 -30.72 10.88 -10.58
CA LEU A 304 -29.77 10.88 -9.46
C LEU A 304 -29.50 12.30 -8.94
N PRO A 305 -30.46 12.90 -8.21
CA PRO A 305 -30.29 14.22 -7.62
C PRO A 305 -29.20 14.21 -6.54
N PHE A 306 -28.69 15.40 -6.20
CA PHE A 306 -27.62 15.55 -5.21
C PHE A 306 -27.91 14.84 -3.87
N LEU A 307 -29.16 14.89 -3.39
CA LEU A 307 -29.54 14.28 -2.13
C LEU A 307 -29.50 12.75 -2.18
N ALA A 308 -29.91 12.15 -3.31
CA ALA A 308 -29.82 10.71 -3.53
C ALA A 308 -28.35 10.28 -3.61
N PHE A 309 -27.52 11.01 -4.36
CA PHE A 309 -26.07 10.79 -4.39
C PHE A 309 -25.42 10.91 -3.00
N ALA A 310 -25.78 11.94 -2.22
CA ALA A 310 -25.32 12.07 -0.84
C ALA A 310 -25.75 10.86 0.02
N GLY A 311 -26.97 10.36 -0.16
CA GLY A 311 -27.45 9.11 0.44
C GLY A 311 -26.60 7.91 0.05
N ARG A 312 -26.27 7.76 -1.24
CA ARG A 312 -25.35 6.71 -1.74
C ARG A 312 -24.00 6.76 -1.03
N VAL A 313 -23.42 7.94 -0.84
CA VAL A 313 -22.14 8.09 -0.13
C VAL A 313 -22.26 7.71 1.35
N LEU A 314 -23.32 8.19 2.02
CA LEU A 314 -23.55 7.94 3.45
C LEU A 314 -23.82 6.48 3.75
N VAL A 315 -24.46 5.73 2.85
CA VAL A 315 -24.70 4.29 2.99
C VAL A 315 -23.51 3.47 2.49
N GLY A 316 -22.94 3.86 1.35
CA GLY A 316 -21.88 3.12 0.67
C GLY A 316 -20.57 3.06 1.45
N ILE A 317 -20.05 4.20 1.93
CA ILE A 317 -18.75 4.24 2.62
C ILE A 317 -18.74 3.37 3.90
N PRO A 318 -19.73 3.46 4.82
CA PRO A 318 -19.78 2.56 5.97
C PRO A 318 -19.90 1.09 5.56
N THR A 319 -20.66 0.79 4.51
CA THR A 319 -20.86 -0.59 4.02
C THR A 319 -19.55 -1.20 3.53
N ILE A 320 -18.78 -0.50 2.69
CA ILE A 320 -17.50 -1.04 2.19
C ILE A 320 -16.48 -1.24 3.32
N LEU A 321 -16.49 -0.36 4.34
CA LEU A 321 -15.62 -0.49 5.51
C LEU A 321 -16.03 -1.66 6.42
N ALA A 322 -17.34 -1.89 6.56
CA ALA A 322 -17.88 -3.06 7.25
C ALA A 322 -17.48 -4.36 6.53
N VAL A 323 -17.66 -4.43 5.20
CA VAL A 323 -17.23 -5.58 4.38
C VAL A 323 -15.73 -5.82 4.51
N LYS A 324 -14.90 -4.77 4.44
CA LYS A 324 -13.45 -4.85 4.63
C LYS A 324 -13.10 -5.48 5.98
N SER A 325 -13.79 -5.08 7.04
CA SER A 325 -13.54 -5.55 8.41
C SER A 325 -14.00 -7.00 8.62
N CYS A 326 -15.21 -7.32 8.15
CA CYS A 326 -15.78 -8.67 8.20
C CYS A 326 -14.96 -9.67 7.37
N SER A 327 -14.60 -9.31 6.14
CA SER A 327 -13.78 -10.15 5.26
C SER A 327 -12.40 -10.44 5.86
N LYS A 328 -11.77 -9.44 6.48
CA LYS A 328 -10.49 -9.63 7.20
C LYS A 328 -10.64 -10.60 8.38
N ALA A 329 -11.68 -10.44 9.19
CA ALA A 329 -11.93 -11.32 10.34
C ALA A 329 -12.20 -12.76 9.90
N LEU A 330 -13.01 -12.93 8.86
CA LEU A 330 -13.35 -14.23 8.28
C LEU A 330 -12.12 -14.93 7.66
N SER A 331 -11.33 -14.19 6.89
CA SER A 331 -10.12 -14.71 6.22
C SER A 331 -9.05 -15.15 7.20
N ARG A 332 -8.92 -14.47 8.35
CA ARG A 332 -8.00 -14.86 9.44
C ARG A 332 -8.29 -16.23 10.02
N TRP A 333 -9.54 -16.69 9.93
CA TRP A 333 -9.94 -18.00 10.42
C TRP A 333 -9.94 -19.06 9.30
N LEU A 334 -10.57 -18.76 8.16
CA LEU A 334 -10.71 -19.72 7.06
C LEU A 334 -9.38 -20.09 6.41
N LEU A 335 -8.51 -19.12 6.10
CA LEU A 335 -7.30 -19.40 5.33
C LEU A 335 -6.32 -20.32 6.07
N PRO A 336 -6.01 -20.12 7.37
CA PRO A 336 -5.21 -21.08 8.12
C PRO A 336 -5.84 -22.47 8.17
N VAL A 337 -7.16 -22.56 8.37
CA VAL A 337 -7.89 -23.85 8.40
C VAL A 337 -7.74 -24.56 7.06
N MET A 338 -8.04 -23.87 5.94
CA MET A 338 -7.89 -24.41 4.60
C MET A 338 -6.47 -24.88 4.31
N CYS A 339 -5.46 -24.06 4.62
CA CYS A 339 -4.06 -24.44 4.40
C CYS A 339 -3.65 -25.65 5.24
N SER A 340 -4.10 -25.74 6.49
CA SER A 340 -3.85 -26.90 7.35
C SER A 340 -4.53 -28.18 6.82
N THR A 341 -5.76 -28.07 6.30
CA THR A 341 -6.46 -29.21 5.69
C THR A 341 -5.80 -29.69 4.40
N LEU A 342 -5.18 -28.77 3.65
CA LEU A 342 -4.44 -29.08 2.41
C LEU A 342 -2.98 -29.50 2.66
N GLY A 343 -2.53 -29.51 3.92
CA GLY A 343 -1.16 -29.86 4.30
C GLY A 343 -0.11 -28.83 3.87
N ILE A 344 -0.51 -27.59 3.61
CA ILE A 344 0.40 -26.50 3.19
C ILE A 344 1.04 -25.91 4.46
N PRO A 345 2.38 -25.84 4.56
CA PRO A 345 3.05 -25.22 5.71
C PRO A 345 2.78 -23.72 5.70
N ILE A 346 2.36 -23.16 6.84
CA ILE A 346 1.95 -21.75 6.97
C ILE A 346 2.74 -20.99 8.03
N VAL A 347 2.95 -19.70 7.77
CA VAL A 347 3.44 -18.70 8.71
C VAL A 347 2.53 -17.46 8.65
N SER A 348 2.57 -16.62 9.67
CA SER A 348 1.91 -15.31 9.65
C SER A 348 2.86 -14.25 10.18
N SER A 349 3.06 -13.20 9.39
CA SER A 349 3.95 -12.09 9.74
C SER A 349 3.31 -11.11 10.73
N CYS A 350 1.98 -10.97 10.69
CA CYS A 350 1.23 -9.89 11.35
C CYS A 350 -0.16 -10.31 11.85
N TYR A 351 -0.99 -10.97 11.03
CA TYR A 351 -2.42 -11.08 11.33
C TYR A 351 -2.85 -12.21 12.26
N VAL A 352 -2.06 -13.28 12.37
CA VAL A 352 -2.36 -14.44 13.22
C VAL A 352 -1.22 -14.62 14.23
N PRO A 353 -1.36 -14.07 15.45
CA PRO A 353 -0.32 -14.13 16.47
C PRO A 353 0.18 -15.54 16.78
N ALA A 354 -0.71 -16.54 16.69
CA ALA A 354 -0.39 -17.95 16.94
C ALA A 354 0.58 -18.58 15.90
N LEU A 355 0.76 -17.93 14.75
CA LEU A 355 1.63 -18.39 13.65
C LEU A 355 2.86 -17.48 13.45
N LYS A 356 3.14 -16.58 14.41
CA LYS A 356 4.30 -15.70 14.35
C LYS A 356 5.60 -16.48 14.42
N ILE A 357 6.59 -16.05 13.63
CA ILE A 357 7.94 -16.58 13.64
C ILE A 357 8.64 -16.10 14.90
N ASP A 358 8.50 -16.82 16.01
CA ASP A 358 9.46 -16.74 17.12
C ASP A 358 10.69 -17.56 16.71
N GLY A 359 11.90 -17.01 16.89
CA GLY A 359 13.18 -17.56 16.43
C GLY A 359 13.64 -18.87 17.10
N GLY A 360 12.73 -19.83 17.34
CA GLY A 360 13.00 -21.16 17.89
C GLY A 360 12.71 -22.25 16.86
N SER A 361 13.71 -23.09 16.60
CA SER A 361 13.75 -24.25 15.70
C SER A 361 12.40 -24.82 15.21
N SER A 362 12.16 -24.77 13.90
CA SER A 362 11.14 -25.59 13.24
C SER A 362 11.52 -27.07 13.32
N LYS A 363 10.82 -27.85 14.15
CA LYS A 363 10.80 -29.31 14.06
C LYS A 363 9.82 -29.69 12.95
N SER A 364 10.35 -30.23 11.85
CA SER A 364 9.54 -30.81 10.77
C SER A 364 8.71 -31.99 11.30
N ARG A 365 7.38 -31.85 11.37
CA ARG A 365 6.47 -32.99 11.46
C ARG A 365 6.17 -33.48 10.05
N GLN A 366 6.78 -34.59 9.66
CA GLN A 366 6.37 -35.35 8.47
C GLN A 366 5.02 -36.02 8.75
N ALA A 367 3.99 -35.68 7.96
CA ALA A 367 2.74 -36.43 7.87
C ALA A 367 2.64 -37.08 6.49
N ALA A 368 2.21 -38.34 6.48
CA ALA A 368 2.17 -39.26 5.35
C ALA A 368 1.28 -38.78 4.20
N GLY A 369 1.79 -38.85 2.96
CA GLY A 369 1.23 -38.14 1.82
C GLY A 369 0.41 -38.95 0.81
N GLY A 370 -0.71 -38.35 0.39
CA GLY A 370 -1.48 -38.71 -0.80
C GLY A 370 -0.91 -38.08 -2.09
N HIS A 371 -1.51 -38.40 -3.25
CA HIS A 371 -1.04 -37.96 -4.58
C HIS A 371 -0.86 -36.44 -4.71
N LEU A 372 -1.70 -35.63 -4.05
CA LEU A 372 -1.61 -34.17 -4.04
C LEU A 372 -0.32 -33.66 -3.37
N GLN A 373 0.18 -34.38 -2.36
CA GLN A 373 1.38 -34.02 -1.61
C GLN A 373 2.66 -34.26 -2.41
N ARG A 374 2.66 -35.17 -3.38
CA ARG A 374 3.77 -35.36 -4.35
C ARG A 374 3.82 -34.27 -5.42
N LEU A 375 2.68 -33.68 -5.78
CA LEU A 375 2.63 -32.49 -6.63
C LEU A 375 3.16 -31.26 -5.88
N LEU A 376 2.76 -31.10 -4.61
CA LEU A 376 3.20 -30.00 -3.76
C LEU A 376 4.66 -30.14 -3.27
N SER A 377 5.24 -31.34 -3.27
CA SER A 377 6.65 -31.55 -2.88
C SER A 377 7.67 -31.03 -3.90
N HIS A 378 7.23 -30.65 -5.11
CA HIS A 378 8.09 -30.01 -6.11
C HIS A 378 8.22 -28.49 -5.89
N PHE A 379 7.40 -27.90 -5.01
CA PHE A 379 7.51 -26.50 -4.64
C PHE A 379 8.50 -26.35 -3.47
N PRO A 380 9.40 -25.34 -3.52
CA PRO A 380 10.38 -25.12 -2.45
C PRO A 380 9.66 -24.97 -1.10
N GLN A 381 10.12 -25.71 -0.08
CA GLN A 381 9.56 -25.77 1.27
C GLN A 381 9.76 -24.45 2.04
N LYS A 382 9.20 -23.36 1.53
CA LYS A 382 9.06 -22.11 2.26
C LYS A 382 7.61 -22.03 2.72
N ALA A 383 7.41 -21.89 4.03
CA ALA A 383 6.06 -21.77 4.58
C ALA A 383 5.34 -20.58 3.92
N TYR A 384 4.10 -20.79 3.52
CA TYR A 384 3.24 -19.79 2.91
C TYR A 384 2.83 -18.75 3.94
N ASP A 385 3.06 -17.47 3.65
CA ASP A 385 2.57 -16.40 4.50
C ASP A 385 1.09 -16.15 4.25
N VAL A 386 0.26 -16.57 5.21
CA VAL A 386 -1.20 -16.49 5.10
C VAL A 386 -1.68 -15.04 5.06
N ASP A 387 -0.88 -14.09 5.53
CA ASP A 387 -1.24 -12.67 5.54
C ASP A 387 -1.40 -12.10 4.13
N THR A 388 -0.65 -12.65 3.17
CA THR A 388 -0.78 -12.33 1.74
C THR A 388 -2.18 -12.68 1.26
N GLY A 389 -2.62 -13.93 1.49
CA GLY A 389 -3.97 -14.37 1.13
C GLY A 389 -5.07 -13.57 1.84
N ILE A 390 -4.88 -13.27 3.13
CA ILE A 390 -5.84 -12.46 3.91
C ILE A 390 -5.98 -11.07 3.29
N ARG A 391 -4.87 -10.40 2.93
CA ARG A 391 -4.91 -9.07 2.27
C ARG A 391 -5.62 -9.14 0.93
N PHE A 392 -5.29 -10.12 0.10
CA PHE A 392 -5.92 -10.29 -1.21
C PHE A 392 -7.44 -10.40 -1.07
N VAL A 393 -7.93 -11.32 -0.23
CA VAL A 393 -9.38 -11.54 -0.02
C VAL A 393 -10.05 -10.31 0.59
N GLN A 394 -9.40 -9.66 1.56
CA GLN A 394 -9.90 -8.45 2.20
C GLN A 394 -10.17 -7.34 1.18
N TYR A 395 -9.20 -7.06 0.30
CA TYR A 395 -9.33 -5.98 -0.69
C TYR A 395 -10.17 -6.37 -1.89
N ALA A 396 -10.17 -7.64 -2.29
CA ALA A 396 -11.13 -8.16 -3.28
C ALA A 396 -12.57 -8.02 -2.82
N SER A 397 -12.86 -8.35 -1.56
CA SER A 397 -14.20 -8.21 -0.98
C SER A 397 -14.62 -6.74 -0.89
N LEU A 398 -13.70 -5.84 -0.47
CA LEU A 398 -13.95 -4.40 -0.46
C LEU A 398 -14.31 -3.90 -1.86
N ALA A 399 -13.51 -4.23 -2.86
CA ALA A 399 -13.72 -3.76 -4.22
C ALA A 399 -14.99 -4.35 -4.85
N TRP A 400 -15.23 -5.64 -4.67
CA TRP A 400 -16.48 -6.29 -5.08
C TRP A 400 -17.71 -5.58 -4.48
N SER A 401 -17.65 -5.22 -3.18
CA SER A 401 -18.78 -4.54 -2.54
C SER A 401 -19.09 -3.17 -3.14
N VAL A 402 -18.09 -2.46 -3.69
CA VAL A 402 -18.27 -1.15 -4.35
C VAL A 402 -19.15 -1.28 -5.60
N VAL A 403 -19.01 -2.37 -6.34
CA VAL A 403 -19.64 -2.56 -7.67
C VAL A 403 -20.83 -3.53 -7.65
N ASP A 404 -21.04 -4.28 -6.58
CA ASP A 404 -22.11 -5.28 -6.52
C ASP A 404 -23.02 -5.01 -5.31
N LEU A 405 -22.55 -5.33 -4.11
CA LEU A 405 -23.34 -5.24 -2.89
C LEU A 405 -23.92 -3.84 -2.64
N VAL A 406 -23.10 -2.79 -2.76
CA VAL A 406 -23.51 -1.42 -2.46
C VAL A 406 -24.53 -0.90 -3.50
N PRO A 407 -24.32 -1.05 -4.81
CA PRO A 407 -25.36 -0.77 -5.80
C PRO A 407 -26.66 -1.55 -5.59
N ALA A 408 -26.59 -2.83 -5.18
CA ALA A 408 -27.78 -3.60 -4.84
C ALA A 408 -28.53 -3.02 -3.62
N ILE A 409 -27.81 -2.50 -2.62
CA ILE A 409 -28.40 -1.79 -1.49
C ILE A 409 -29.05 -0.48 -1.95
N PHE A 410 -28.41 0.27 -2.87
CA PHE A 410 -29.00 1.51 -3.42
C PHE A 410 -30.33 1.23 -4.12
N ALA A 411 -30.39 0.16 -4.91
CA ALA A 411 -31.63 -0.27 -5.55
C ALA A 411 -32.74 -0.67 -4.56
N HIS A 412 -32.39 -1.19 -3.37
CA HIS A 412 -33.38 -1.49 -2.32
C HIS A 412 -33.84 -0.28 -1.51
N LEU A 413 -33.03 0.79 -1.49
CA LEU A 413 -33.28 2.00 -0.72
C LEU A 413 -33.78 3.16 -1.61
N ASP A 414 -34.00 2.91 -2.91
CA ASP A 414 -34.36 3.90 -3.92
C ASP A 414 -33.39 5.11 -3.94
N LEU A 415 -32.08 4.83 -3.85
CA LEU A 415 -30.99 5.82 -3.78
C LEU A 415 -30.18 5.99 -5.07
#